data_AF-A0A2M7U653-F1
#
_entry.id   AF-A0A2M7U653-F1
#
_cell.length_a   1.000
_cell.length_b   1.000
_cell.length_c   1.000
_cell.angle_alpha   90.00
_cell.angle_beta   90.00
_cell.angle_gamma   90.00
#
_symmetry.space_group_name_H-M   'P 1'
#
loop_
_entity.id
_entity.type
_entity.pdbx_description
1 polymer ?
#
loop_
_entity_poly.entity_id
_entity_poly.type
_entity_poly.pdbx_seq_one_letter_code
_entity_poly.pdbx_strand_id
1 'polypeptide(L)' 'MQPKRTNKFYDNHEFIHSPDGRIVRILAEYTGPQQLFRKKKVKDTVVFFGSARLKPQDVADLALSQAQA' A
#
# COMPACT_ATOMS: atom_id res chain seq x y z
N MET A 1 -12.59 -40.54 12.83
CA MET A 1 -13.13 -39.17 12.58
C MET A 1 -11.98 -38.28 12.13
N GLN A 2 -12.10 -37.62 10.97
CA GLN A 2 -11.12 -36.59 10.58
C GLN A 2 -11.30 -35.37 11.49
N PRO A 3 -10.23 -34.75 12.03
CA PRO A 3 -10.37 -33.58 12.87
C PRO A 3 -10.97 -32.45 12.04
N LYS A 4 -12.13 -31.96 12.46
CA LYS A 4 -12.77 -30.75 11.90
C LYS A 4 -11.81 -29.60 12.13
N ARG A 5 -11.10 -29.17 11.09
CA ARG A 5 -10.24 -27.98 11.16
C ARG A 5 -11.13 -26.80 11.49
N THR A 6 -10.99 -26.27 12.70
CA THR A 6 -11.59 -24.99 13.06
C THR A 6 -10.92 -23.92 12.21
N ASN A 7 -11.71 -23.00 11.65
CA ASN A 7 -11.14 -21.82 10.99
C ASN A 7 -10.31 -21.08 12.04
N LYS A 8 -9.07 -20.77 11.69
CA LYS A 8 -8.18 -20.08 12.62
C LYS A 8 -8.69 -18.66 12.78
N PHE A 9 -8.48 -18.07 13.94
CA PHE A 9 -9.07 -16.77 14.24
C PHE A 9 -8.55 -15.65 13.32
N TYR A 10 -7.32 -15.79 12.80
CA TYR A 10 -6.77 -14.87 11.82
C TYR A 10 -7.42 -14.98 10.42
N ASP A 11 -8.20 -16.03 10.15
CA ASP A 11 -9.00 -16.16 8.93
C ASP A 11 -10.39 -15.52 9.09
N ASN A 12 -10.76 -15.08 10.31
CA ASN A 12 -12.03 -14.40 10.56
C ASN A 12 -11.95 -12.95 10.06
N HIS A 13 -12.72 -12.66 9.02
CA HIS A 13 -12.78 -11.35 8.38
C HIS A 13 -13.26 -10.25 9.33
N GLU A 14 -14.32 -10.51 10.13
CA GLU A 14 -14.84 -9.53 11.08
C GLU A 14 -13.79 -9.14 12.11
N PHE A 15 -13.01 -10.11 12.61
CA PHE A 15 -11.91 -9.85 13.54
C PHE A 15 -10.76 -9.06 12.88
N ILE A 16 -10.26 -9.48 11.72
CA ILE A 16 -9.12 -8.83 11.06
C ILE A 16 -9.39 -7.35 10.74
N HIS A 17 -10.64 -7.03 10.38
CA HIS A 17 -11.06 -5.67 10.06
C HIS A 17 -11.58 -4.89 11.27
N SER A 18 -11.69 -5.51 12.45
CA SER A 18 -12.04 -4.82 13.69
C SER A 18 -10.87 -3.96 14.23
N PRO A 19 -11.14 -3.12 15.25
CA PRO A 19 -10.09 -2.43 15.99
C PRO A 19 -9.04 -3.38 16.59
N ASP A 20 -9.45 -4.55 17.09
CA ASP A 20 -8.56 -5.54 17.70
C ASP A 20 -7.63 -6.19 16.65
N GLY A 21 -8.12 -6.39 15.43
CA GLY A 21 -7.33 -6.90 14.30
C GLY A 21 -6.28 -5.92 13.78
N ARG A 22 -6.30 -4.66 14.21
CA ARG A 22 -5.37 -3.60 13.72
C ARG A 22 -3.91 -3.99 13.88
N ILE A 23 -3.53 -4.62 14.99
CA ILE A 23 -2.14 -5.03 15.26
C ILE A 23 -1.66 -6.02 14.18
N VAL A 24 -2.53 -6.97 13.81
CA VAL A 24 -2.23 -7.94 12.76
C VAL A 24 -2.04 -7.24 11.41
N ARG A 25 -2.91 -6.28 11.06
CA ARG A 25 -2.79 -5.52 9.81
C ARG A 25 -1.52 -4.68 9.76
N ILE A 26 -1.12 -4.02 10.85
CA ILE A 26 0.14 -3.26 10.90
C ILE A 26 1.34 -4.17 10.61
N LEU A 27 1.40 -5.34 11.24
CA LEU A 27 2.46 -6.32 11.00
C LEU A 27 2.45 -6.83 9.55
N ALA A 28 1.26 -7.06 8.99
CA ALA A 28 1.11 -7.47 7.60
C ALA A 28 1.60 -6.39 6.62
N GLU A 29 1.23 -5.12 6.82
CA GLU A 29 1.66 -4.00 5.98
C GLU A 29 3.16 -3.72 6.09
N TYR A 30 3.80 -4.09 7.20
CA TYR A 30 5.25 -4.00 7.32
C TYR A 30 5.97 -5.18 6.63
N THR A 31 5.52 -6.40 6.90
CA THR A 31 6.23 -7.63 6.50
C THR A 31 5.90 -8.10 5.09
N GLY A 32 4.68 -7.85 4.61
CA GLY A 32 4.19 -8.25 3.29
C GLY A 32 4.98 -7.59 2.15
N PRO A 33 5.07 -6.25 2.09
CA PRO A 33 5.89 -5.56 1.09
C PRO A 33 7.35 -5.98 1.13
N GLN A 34 7.91 -6.13 2.34
CA GLN A 34 9.29 -6.59 2.50
C GLN A 34 9.50 -8.02 1.95
N GLN A 35 8.55 -8.93 2.17
CA GLN A 35 8.57 -10.28 1.59
C GLN A 35 8.54 -10.21 0.07
N LEU A 36 7.74 -9.31 -0.51
CA LEU A 36 7.65 -9.11 -1.96
C LEU A 36 8.97 -8.61 -2.54
N PHE A 37 9.60 -7.60 -1.92
CA PHE A 37 10.90 -7.09 -2.34
C PHE A 37 11.98 -8.18 -2.31
N ARG A 38 12.04 -8.98 -1.24
CA ARG A 38 12.97 -10.11 -1.14
C ARG A 38 12.76 -11.13 -2.27
N LYS A 39 11.51 -11.54 -2.54
CA LYS A 39 11.17 -12.50 -3.61
C LYS A 39 11.56 -11.97 -4.99
N LYS A 40 11.44 -10.65 -5.21
CA LYS A 40 11.78 -9.97 -6.45
C LYS A 40 13.25 -9.54 -6.55
N LYS A 41 14.07 -9.84 -5.54
CA LYS A 41 15.50 -9.46 -5.47
C LYS A 41 15.74 -7.94 -5.58
N VAL A 42 14.78 -7.13 -5.11
CA VAL A 42 14.94 -5.66 -5.02
C VAL A 42 15.85 -5.37 -3.82
N LYS A 43 17.01 -4.76 -4.04
CA LYS A 43 18.02 -4.45 -3.01
C LYS A 43 18.38 -2.97 -3.04
N ASP A 44 18.93 -2.52 -4.17
CA ASP A 44 19.40 -1.15 -4.35
C ASP A 44 18.24 -0.30 -4.89
N THR A 45 17.62 0.48 -4.02
CA THR A 45 16.41 1.25 -4.35
C THR A 45 16.70 2.74 -4.29
N VAL A 46 16.42 3.47 -5.37
CA VAL A 46 16.38 4.93 -5.37
C VAL A 46 14.93 5.37 -5.24
N VAL A 47 14.61 6.07 -4.16
CA VAL A 47 13.24 6.55 -3.88
C VAL A 47 13.10 7.98 -4.37
N PHE A 48 12.19 8.21 -5.31
CA PHE A 48 11.84 9.53 -5.81
C PHE A 48 10.56 10.02 -5.15
N PHE A 49 10.53 11.30 -4.78
CA PHE A 49 9.35 11.98 -4.28
C PHE A 49 9.01 13.14 -5.21
N GLY A 50 7.71 13.43 -5.35
CA GLY A 50 7.22 14.52 -6.17
C GLY A 50 5.83 14.96 -5.71
N SER A 51 5.41 16.14 -6.17
CA SER A 51 4.08 16.66 -5.84
C SER A 51 2.99 15.78 -6.45
N ALA A 52 2.07 15.28 -5.62
CA ALA A 52 0.86 14.58 -6.08
C ALA A 52 -0.10 15.49 -6.88
N ARG A 53 0.15 16.81 -6.88
CA ARG A 53 -0.66 17.81 -7.60
C ARG A 53 -0.03 18.25 -8.92
N LEU A 54 1.11 17.68 -9.31
CA LEU A 54 1.76 18.04 -10.57
C LEU A 54 0.79 17.79 -11.74
N LYS A 55 0.60 18.80 -12.57
CA LYS A 55 -0.24 18.70 -13.77
C LYS A 55 0.61 18.21 -14.95
N PRO A 56 0.00 17.53 -15.93
CA PRO A 56 0.62 17.32 -17.24
C PRO A 56 1.12 18.66 -17.81
N GLN A 57 2.21 18.60 -18.57
CA GLN A 57 2.92 19.79 -19.03
C GLN A 57 2.02 20.72 -19.85
N ASP A 58 1.24 20.18 -20.78
CA ASP A 58 0.28 20.90 -21.60
C ASP A 58 -0.78 21.65 -20.78
N VAL A 59 -1.30 21.01 -19.73
CA VAL A 59 -2.27 21.61 -18.80
C VAL A 59 -1.62 22.72 -17.97
N ALA A 60 -0.37 22.50 -17.54
CA ALA A 60 0.38 23.49 -16.78
C ALA A 60 0.68 24.75 -17.62
N ASP A 61 1.10 24.55 -18.88
CA ASP A 61 1.45 25.62 -19.81
C ASP A 61 0.23 26.46 -20.21
N LEU A 62 -0.92 25.81 -20.42
CA LEU A 62 -2.18 26.50 -20.66
C LEU A 62 -2.59 27.35 -19.44
N ALA A 63 -2.56 26.76 -18.25
CA ALA A 63 -2.90 27.47 -17.02
C ALA A 63 -1.94 28.64 -16.75
N LEU A 64 -0.65 28.48 -17.06
CA LEU A 64 0.35 29.52 -16.94
C LEU A 64 0.06 30.69 -17.88
N SER A 65 -0.23 30.38 -19.15
CA SER A 65 -0.56 31.38 -20.16
C SER A 65 -1.81 32.17 -19.80
N GLN A 66 -2.84 31.49 -19.27
CA GLN A 66 -4.08 32.13 -18.80
C GLN A 66 -3.88 33.04 -17.60
N ALA A 67 -2.96 32.70 -16.69
CA ALA A 67 -2.67 33.51 -15.51
C ALA A 67 -1.78 34.73 -15.81
N GLN A 68 -1.08 34.72 -16.95
CA GLN A 68 -0.18 35.78 -17.38
C GLN A 68 -0.84 36.82 -18.31
N ALA A 69 -2.05 36.53 -18.81
CA ALA A 69 -2.87 37.43 -19.62
C ALA A 69 -3.69 38.40 -18.75
#